data_AF-A0A924UV30-F1
#
_entry.id   AF-A0A924UV30-F1
#
_cell.length_a   1.000
_cell.length_b   1.000
_cell.length_c   1.000
_cell.angle_alpha   90.00
_cell.angle_beta   90.00
_cell.angle_gamma   90.00
#
_symmetry.space_group_name_H-M   'P 1'
#
loop_
_entity.id
_entity.type
_entity.pdbx_description
1 polymer ?
#
loop_
_entity_poly.entity_id
_entity_poly.type
_entity_poly.pdbx_seq_one_letter_code
_entity_poly.pdbx_strand_id
1 'polypeptide(L)'
;MSDSKSSYLQILKTTSLFGGVQFFTIIISIIRTKLIALFIGPAGIGIAALLNSTINIISGITGLGIETSAVKHISGGYQNDDLNSVSTKITIVKKIALFTGICGALLTIVLSSWLSQLTFGDSSHTFSFIFLSITLLLKQLSTGELVVLQGLRKMKLLAKANFYGNLFGLLFSIPLYYYY
;
A
#
# COMPACT_ATOMS: atom_id res chain seq x y z
N MET A 1 36.96 14.86 -1.59
CA MET A 1 36.83 14.01 -0.38
C MET A 1 35.73 14.46 0.59
N SER A 2 35.27 15.72 0.53
CA SER A 2 34.10 16.22 1.29
C SER A 2 32.76 15.71 0.77
N ASP A 3 32.59 15.59 -0.55
CA ASP A 3 31.32 15.19 -1.18
C ASP A 3 30.92 13.73 -0.91
N SER A 4 31.90 12.84 -0.80
CA SER A 4 31.66 11.42 -0.46
C SER A 4 31.20 11.27 0.99
N LYS A 5 31.77 12.06 1.92
CA LYS A 5 31.38 12.06 3.34
C LYS A 5 29.96 12.63 3.53
N SER A 6 29.62 13.70 2.81
CA SER A 6 28.27 14.29 2.82
C SER A 6 27.22 13.32 2.25
N SER A 7 27.52 12.67 1.13
CA SER A 7 26.65 11.66 0.52
C SER A 7 26.43 10.46 1.44
N TYR A 8 27.49 9.96 2.06
CA TYR A 8 27.40 8.84 3.00
C TYR A 8 26.55 9.20 4.23
N LEU A 9 26.72 10.40 4.80
CA LEU A 9 25.88 10.89 5.90
C LEU A 9 24.42 11.05 5.49
N GLN A 10 24.14 11.49 4.26
CA GLN A 10 22.78 11.62 3.74
C GLN A 10 22.12 10.25 3.53
N ILE A 11 22.86 9.27 3.02
CA ILE A 11 22.41 7.88 2.91
C ILE A 11 22.14 7.32 4.31
N LEU A 12 23.11 7.42 5.24
CA LEU A 12 22.94 6.96 6.62
C LEU A 12 21.72 7.58 7.31
N LYS A 13 21.52 8.89 7.16
CA LYS A 13 20.38 9.61 7.75
C LYS A 13 19.05 9.15 7.17
N THR A 14 19.00 8.87 5.87
CA THR A 14 17.79 8.39 5.20
C THR A 14 17.50 6.94 5.59
N THR A 15 18.50 6.07 5.54
CA THR A 15 18.40 4.66 5.95
C THR A 15 18.01 4.53 7.43
N SER A 16 18.61 5.33 8.31
CA SER A 16 18.28 5.34 9.74
C SER A 16 16.84 5.78 9.99
N LEU A 17 16.35 6.81 9.28
CA LEU A 17 14.96 7.26 9.39
C LEU A 17 13.96 6.20 8.91
N PHE A 18 14.23 5.57 7.77
CA PHE A 18 13.40 4.47 7.27
C PHE A 18 13.46 3.24 8.16
N GLY A 19 14.64 2.87 8.66
CA GLY A 19 14.83 1.77 9.60
C GLY A 19 14.03 1.97 10.88
N GLY A 20 14.04 3.19 11.43
CA GLY A 20 13.23 3.54 12.60
C GLY A 20 11.73 3.41 12.33
N VAL A 21 11.23 3.97 11.23
CA VAL A 21 9.80 3.87 10.87
C VAL A 21 9.38 2.43 10.60
N GLN A 22 10.23 1.64 9.93
CA GLN A 22 9.99 0.22 9.67
C GLN A 22 9.94 -0.58 10.97
N PHE A 23 10.84 -0.30 11.92
CA PHE A 23 10.83 -0.93 13.24
C PHE A 23 9.49 -0.71 13.97
N PHE A 24 8.99 0.52 14.03
CA PHE A 24 7.67 0.80 14.61
C PHE A 24 6.54 0.15 13.83
N THR A 25 6.61 0.14 12.50
CA THR A 25 5.63 -0.50 11.63
C THR A 25 5.53 -2.01 11.89
N ILE A 26 6.67 -2.67 12.14
CA ILE A 26 6.74 -4.08 12.52
C ILE A 26 6.07 -4.30 13.88
N ILE A 27 6.37 -3.49 14.88
CA ILE A 27 5.74 -3.59 16.21
C ILE A 27 4.21 -3.46 16.11
N ILE A 28 3.72 -2.44 15.38
CA ILE A 28 2.28 -2.23 15.14
C ILE A 28 1.67 -3.47 14.46
N SER A 29 2.38 -4.05 13.49
CA SER A 29 1.90 -5.24 12.78
C SER A 29 1.85 -6.47 13.68
N ILE A 30 2.84 -6.68 14.55
CA ILE A 30 2.85 -7.77 15.53
C ILE A 30 1.66 -7.64 16.50
N ILE A 31 1.43 -6.43 17.02
CA ILE A 31 0.30 -6.17 17.94
C ILE A 31 -1.02 -6.48 17.24
N ARG A 32 -1.22 -5.96 16.03
CA ARG A 32 -2.42 -6.21 15.22
C ARG A 32 -2.66 -7.70 15.00
N THR A 33 -1.63 -8.45 14.56
CA THR A 33 -1.75 -9.89 14.32
C THR A 33 -2.05 -10.66 15.62
N LYS A 34 -1.45 -10.26 16.74
CA LYS A 34 -1.75 -10.85 18.05
C LYS A 34 -3.19 -10.61 18.49
N LEU A 35 -3.73 -9.42 18.25
CA LEU A 35 -5.13 -9.11 18.59
C LEU A 35 -6.12 -9.87 17.70
N ILE A 36 -5.82 -10.03 16.40
CA ILE A 36 -6.62 -10.90 15.52
C ILE A 36 -6.61 -12.34 16.02
N ALA A 37 -5.43 -12.86 16.39
CA ALA A 37 -5.32 -14.21 16.95
C ALA A 37 -6.15 -14.38 18.23
N LEU A 38 -6.19 -13.35 19.08
CA LEU A 38 -6.86 -13.40 20.37
C LEU A 38 -8.39 -13.30 20.22
N PHE A 39 -8.88 -12.39 19.40
CA PHE A 39 -10.33 -12.11 19.27
C PHE A 39 -11.02 -13.01 18.25
N ILE A 40 -10.39 -13.23 17.08
CA ILE A 40 -10.99 -14.00 15.98
C ILE A 40 -10.48 -15.46 15.96
N GLY A 41 -9.30 -15.71 16.55
CA GLY A 41 -8.68 -17.03 16.55
C GLY A 41 -7.76 -17.28 15.34
N PRO A 42 -7.07 -18.43 15.32
CA PRO A 42 -6.10 -18.77 14.26
C PRO A 42 -6.75 -18.94 12.89
N ALA A 43 -8.02 -19.38 12.84
CA ALA A 43 -8.78 -19.47 11.59
C ALA A 43 -8.99 -18.09 10.94
N GLY A 44 -9.27 -17.06 11.75
CA GLY A 44 -9.40 -15.68 11.29
C GLY A 44 -8.13 -15.12 10.67
N ILE A 45 -6.96 -15.46 11.24
CA ILE A 45 -5.66 -15.12 10.64
C ILE A 45 -5.51 -15.78 9.27
N GLY A 46 -5.92 -17.04 9.12
CA GLY A 46 -5.89 -17.76 7.85
C GLY A 46 -6.74 -17.07 6.78
N ILE A 47 -7.98 -16.70 7.12
CA ILE A 47 -8.88 -15.97 6.22
C ILE A 47 -8.27 -14.62 5.83
N ALA A 48 -7.80 -13.83 6.80
CA ALA A 48 -7.18 -12.54 6.54
C ALA A 48 -5.95 -12.65 5.63
N ALA A 49 -5.12 -13.68 5.83
CA ALA A 49 -3.95 -13.94 5.00
C ALA A 49 -4.34 -14.28 3.55
N LEU A 50 -5.35 -15.13 3.37
CA LEU A 50 -5.88 -15.50 2.05
C LEU A 50 -6.43 -14.27 1.31
N LEU A 51 -7.26 -13.46 1.97
CA LEU A 51 -7.82 -12.24 1.38
C LEU A 51 -6.72 -11.24 0.96
N ASN A 52 -5.70 -11.03 1.82
CA ASN A 52 -4.58 -10.16 1.51
C ASN A 52 -3.75 -10.68 0.33
N SER A 53 -3.49 -11.99 0.28
CA SER A 53 -2.75 -12.61 -0.82
C SER A 53 -3.48 -12.41 -2.15
N THR A 54 -4.78 -12.70 -2.18
CA THR A 54 -5.62 -12.54 -3.37
C THR A 54 -5.67 -11.08 -3.84
N ILE A 55 -5.85 -10.13 -2.93
CA ILE A 55 -5.76 -8.69 -3.26
C ILE A 55 -4.39 -8.34 -3.84
N ASN A 56 -3.30 -8.86 -3.28
CA ASN A 56 -1.96 -8.54 -3.75
C ASN A 56 -1.70 -9.05 -5.16
N ILE A 57 -2.21 -10.24 -5.50
CA ILE A 57 -2.15 -10.78 -6.86
C ILE A 57 -2.92 -9.87 -7.82
N ILE A 58 -4.16 -9.53 -7.49
CA ILE A 58 -4.97 -8.62 -8.34
C ILE A 58 -4.30 -7.26 -8.47
N SER A 59 -3.80 -6.69 -7.37
CA SER A 59 -3.09 -5.41 -7.36
C SER A 59 -1.85 -5.45 -8.25
N GLY A 60 -1.09 -6.56 -8.21
CA GLY A 60 0.12 -6.74 -9.02
C GLY A 60 -0.20 -6.79 -10.51
N ILE A 61 -1.26 -7.53 -10.89
CA ILE A 61 -1.71 -7.64 -12.28
C ILE A 61 -2.26 -6.29 -12.78
N THR A 62 -3.13 -5.65 -12.01
CA THR A 62 -3.85 -4.44 -12.42
C THR A 62 -3.02 -3.17 -12.29
N GLY A 63 -2.06 -3.15 -11.36
CA GLY A 63 -1.18 -2.03 -11.12
C GLY A 63 -0.06 -1.87 -12.15
N LEU A 64 0.18 -2.86 -13.01
CA LEU A 64 1.06 -2.79 -14.19
C LEU A 64 2.45 -2.14 -13.93
N GLY A 65 3.01 -2.33 -12.73
CA GLY A 65 4.32 -1.78 -12.38
C GLY A 65 4.38 -0.25 -12.25
N ILE A 66 3.24 0.41 -11.96
CA ILE A 66 3.19 1.87 -11.70
C ILE A 66 4.16 2.25 -10.59
N GLU A 67 4.29 1.44 -9.54
CA GLU A 67 5.16 1.73 -8.40
C GLU A 67 6.61 2.00 -8.78
N THR A 68 7.18 1.20 -9.68
CA THR A 68 8.57 1.35 -10.11
C THR A 68 8.71 2.38 -11.22
N SER A 69 7.80 2.34 -12.20
CA SER A 69 7.85 3.19 -13.38
C SER A 69 7.61 4.66 -13.03
N ALA A 70 6.56 4.95 -12.25
CA ALA A 70 6.23 6.33 -11.88
C ALA A 70 7.28 6.96 -10.97
N VAL A 71 7.87 6.21 -10.03
CA VAL A 71 9.00 6.72 -9.22
C VAL A 71 10.16 7.12 -10.13
N LYS A 72 10.52 6.29 -11.12
CA LYS A 72 11.59 6.60 -12.09
C LYS A 72 11.28 7.86 -12.89
N HIS A 73 10.08 7.99 -13.45
CA HIS A 73 9.69 9.14 -14.27
C HIS A 73 9.61 10.46 -13.48
N ILE A 74 9.12 10.42 -12.24
CA ILE A 74 9.03 11.60 -11.36
C ILE A 74 10.43 11.99 -10.87
N SER A 75 11.22 11.03 -10.38
CA SER A 75 12.56 11.32 -9.82
C SER A 75 13.56 11.81 -10.86
N GLY A 76 13.45 11.34 -12.12
CA GLY A 76 14.27 11.83 -13.23
C GLY A 76 13.98 13.28 -13.64
N GLY A 77 12.71 13.72 -13.52
CA GLY A 77 12.33 15.11 -13.79
C GLY A 77 12.63 16.07 -12.64
N TYR A 78 12.62 15.59 -11.40
CA TYR A 78 12.74 16.43 -10.20
C TYR A 78 14.07 17.20 -10.09
N GLN A 79 15.16 16.74 -10.73
CA GLN A 79 16.46 17.42 -10.67
C GLN A 79 16.72 18.42 -11.80
N ASN A 80 16.06 18.28 -12.95
CA ASN A 80 16.41 19.02 -14.18
C ASN A 80 15.22 19.69 -14.90
N ASP A 81 13.97 19.34 -14.58
CA ASP A 81 12.78 19.89 -15.25
C ASP A 81 12.15 21.06 -14.47
N ASP A 82 11.48 21.93 -15.22
CA ASP A 82 10.60 22.97 -14.70
C ASP A 82 9.48 22.39 -13.81
N LEU A 83 9.09 23.12 -12.76
CA LEU A 83 8.07 22.64 -11.78
C LEU A 83 6.74 22.24 -12.45
N ASN A 84 6.41 22.87 -13.58
CA ASN A 84 5.23 22.57 -14.39
C ASN A 84 5.27 21.17 -15.03
N SER A 85 6.43 20.73 -15.50
CA SER A 85 6.63 19.41 -16.10
C SER A 85 6.49 18.30 -15.05
N VAL A 86 7.01 18.54 -13.84
CA VAL A 86 6.85 17.61 -12.71
C VAL A 86 5.39 17.52 -12.26
N SER A 87 4.68 18.65 -12.18
CA SER A 87 3.25 18.69 -11.84
C SER A 87 2.39 17.91 -12.85
N THR A 88 2.70 18.01 -14.14
CA THR A 88 2.03 17.26 -15.20
C THR A 88 2.27 15.75 -15.04
N LYS A 89 3.50 15.33 -14.80
CA LYS A 89 3.85 13.91 -14.54
C LYS A 89 3.10 13.36 -13.32
N ILE A 90 3.00 14.13 -12.23
CA ILE A 90 2.23 13.75 -11.04
C ILE A 90 0.75 13.56 -11.37
N THR A 91 0.15 14.48 -12.12
CA THR A 91 -1.25 14.38 -12.54
C THR A 91 -1.52 13.13 -13.36
N ILE A 92 -0.61 12.80 -14.28
CA ILE A 92 -0.70 11.59 -15.09
C ILE A 92 -0.63 10.34 -14.20
N VAL A 93 0.33 10.28 -13.27
CA VAL A 93 0.47 9.15 -12.35
C VAL A 93 -0.78 8.96 -11.49
N LYS A 94 -1.38 10.04 -10.97
CA LYS A 94 -2.63 9.97 -10.21
C LYS A 94 -3.80 9.47 -11.06
N LYS A 95 -3.91 9.93 -12.31
CA LYS A 95 -4.94 9.44 -13.24
C LYS A 95 -4.77 7.96 -13.59
N ILE A 96 -3.54 7.52 -13.83
CA ILE A 96 -3.25 6.11 -14.11
C ILE A 96 -3.53 5.25 -12.86
N ALA A 97 -3.15 5.70 -11.66
CA ALA A 97 -3.47 5.01 -10.42
C ALA A 97 -5.00 4.88 -10.21
N LEU A 98 -5.75 5.94 -10.50
CA LEU A 98 -7.22 5.89 -10.45
C LEU A 98 -7.78 4.92 -11.49
N PHE A 99 -7.32 4.99 -12.74
CA PHE A 99 -7.80 4.11 -13.82
C PHE A 99 -7.51 2.64 -13.51
N THR A 100 -6.28 2.32 -13.12
CA THR A 100 -5.90 0.95 -12.72
C THR A 100 -6.63 0.47 -11.48
N GLY A 101 -6.91 1.37 -10.52
CA GLY A 101 -7.70 1.05 -9.33
C GLY A 101 -9.14 0.72 -9.65
N ILE A 102 -9.77 1.50 -10.55
CA ILE A 102 -11.12 1.22 -11.04
C ILE A 102 -11.14 -0.11 -11.81
N CYS A 103 -10.20 -0.31 -12.75
CA CYS A 103 -10.09 -1.57 -13.48
C CYS A 103 -9.91 -2.77 -12.55
N GLY A 104 -9.05 -2.66 -11.52
CA GLY A 104 -8.85 -3.72 -10.56
C GLY A 104 -10.06 -3.98 -9.69
N ALA A 105 -10.76 -2.95 -9.23
CA ALA A 105 -12.00 -3.09 -8.47
C ALA A 105 -13.09 -3.77 -9.30
N LEU A 106 -13.28 -3.34 -10.55
CA LEU A 106 -14.26 -3.90 -11.48
C LEU A 106 -13.94 -5.37 -11.78
N LEU A 107 -12.66 -5.70 -12.02
CA LEU A 107 -12.20 -7.07 -12.18
C LEU A 107 -12.49 -7.91 -10.94
N THR A 108 -12.25 -7.38 -9.74
CA THR A 108 -12.51 -8.07 -8.46
C THR A 108 -14.00 -8.34 -8.25
N ILE A 109 -14.87 -7.40 -8.62
CA ILE A 109 -16.32 -7.57 -8.52
C ILE A 109 -16.81 -8.66 -9.47
N VAL A 110 -16.38 -8.61 -10.74
CA VAL A 110 -16.80 -9.58 -11.76
C VAL A 110 -16.27 -10.98 -11.44
N LEU A 111 -15.03 -11.10 -10.97
CA LEU A 111 -14.44 -12.38 -10.59
C LEU A 111 -14.80 -12.82 -9.15
N SER A 112 -15.59 -12.07 -8.39
CA SER A 112 -15.78 -12.30 -6.94
C SER A 112 -16.23 -13.73 -6.60
N SER A 113 -17.19 -14.29 -7.34
CA SER A 113 -17.66 -15.66 -7.14
C SER A 113 -16.58 -16.71 -7.46
N TRP A 114 -15.81 -16.49 -8.53
CA TRP A 114 -14.69 -17.36 -8.91
C TRP A 114 -13.53 -17.28 -7.91
N LEU A 115 -13.22 -16.07 -7.42
CA LEU A 115 -12.20 -15.83 -6.42
C LEU A 115 -12.54 -16.47 -5.07
N SER A 116 -13.82 -16.46 -4.68
CA SER A 116 -14.30 -17.14 -3.47
C SER A 116 -14.07 -18.64 -3.56
N GLN A 117 -14.41 -19.27 -4.69
CA GLN A 117 -14.19 -20.71 -4.89
C GLN A 117 -12.71 -21.06 -4.95
N LEU A 118 -11.89 -20.26 -5.62
CA LEU A 118 -10.45 -20.51 -5.74
C LEU A 118 -9.72 -20.33 -4.40
N THR A 119 -10.14 -19.34 -3.59
CA THR A 119 -9.46 -18.99 -2.33
C THR A 119 -9.95 -19.84 -1.16
N PHE A 120 -11.26 -20.10 -1.07
CA PHE A 120 -11.89 -20.75 0.08
C PHE A 120 -12.52 -22.10 -0.23
N GLY A 121 -12.62 -22.51 -1.50
CA GLY A 121 -13.33 -23.74 -1.90
C GLY A 121 -14.85 -23.60 -1.89
N ASP A 122 -15.39 -22.47 -1.41
CA ASP A 122 -16.82 -22.23 -1.22
C ASP A 122 -17.25 -20.84 -1.71
N SER A 123 -18.52 -20.69 -2.10
CA SER A 123 -19.09 -19.40 -2.60
C SER A 123 -19.59 -18.47 -1.49
N SER A 124 -19.41 -18.84 -0.22
CA SER A 124 -19.90 -18.12 0.96
C SER A 124 -19.24 -16.75 1.18
N HIS A 125 -18.04 -16.51 0.63
CA HIS A 125 -17.27 -15.28 0.84
C HIS A 125 -17.39 -14.26 -0.30
N THR A 126 -18.35 -14.44 -1.20
CA THR A 126 -18.57 -13.52 -2.35
C THR A 126 -18.79 -12.07 -1.88
N PHE A 127 -19.56 -11.85 -0.81
CA PHE A 127 -19.78 -10.52 -0.23
C PHE A 127 -18.48 -9.89 0.31
N SER A 128 -17.59 -10.69 0.91
CA SER A 128 -16.29 -10.21 1.36
C SER A 128 -15.45 -9.71 0.20
N PHE A 129 -15.45 -10.41 -0.94
CA PHE A 129 -14.74 -9.97 -2.15
C PHE A 129 -15.31 -8.70 -2.78
N ILE A 130 -16.63 -8.51 -2.74
CA ILE A 130 -17.25 -7.25 -3.19
C ILE A 130 -16.76 -6.09 -2.31
N PHE A 131 -16.75 -6.25 -0.98
CA PHE A 131 -16.23 -5.22 -0.08
C PHE A 131 -14.72 -4.96 -0.28
N LEU A 132 -13.95 -6.02 -0.53
CA LEU A 132 -12.52 -5.94 -0.81
C LEU A 132 -12.19 -5.18 -2.10
N SER A 133 -13.10 -5.13 -3.08
CA SER A 133 -12.90 -4.34 -4.30
C SER A 133 -12.77 -2.83 -4.00
N ILE A 134 -13.51 -2.34 -3.00
CA ILE A 134 -13.43 -0.95 -2.53
C ILE A 134 -12.07 -0.72 -1.86
N THR A 135 -11.64 -1.66 -1.02
CA THR A 135 -10.33 -1.63 -0.38
C THR A 135 -9.20 -1.64 -1.41
N LEU A 136 -9.33 -2.42 -2.49
CA LEU A 136 -8.37 -2.47 -3.58
C LEU A 136 -8.25 -1.11 -4.30
N LEU A 137 -9.37 -0.45 -4.59
CA LEU A 137 -9.38 0.89 -5.19
C LEU A 137 -8.66 1.90 -4.29
N LEU A 138 -8.99 1.92 -3.00
CA LEU A 138 -8.36 2.82 -2.02
C LEU A 138 -6.85 2.52 -1.87
N LYS A 139 -6.48 1.24 -1.87
CA LYS A 139 -5.07 0.82 -1.85
C LYS A 139 -4.33 1.37 -3.07
N GLN A 140 -4.90 1.23 -4.27
CA GLN A 140 -4.25 1.70 -5.50
C GLN A 140 -4.09 3.23 -5.52
N LEU A 141 -5.10 3.97 -5.05
CA LEU A 141 -5.02 5.42 -4.92
C LEU A 141 -3.96 5.85 -3.90
N SER A 142 -3.90 5.16 -2.75
CA SER A 142 -2.88 5.37 -1.71
C SER A 142 -1.47 5.11 -2.24
N THR A 143 -1.28 4.00 -2.94
CA THR A 143 -0.02 3.67 -3.62
C THR A 143 0.41 4.77 -4.59
N GLY A 144 -0.52 5.33 -5.37
CA GLY A 144 -0.25 6.45 -6.28
C GLY A 144 0.34 7.67 -5.56
N GLU A 145 -0.21 8.06 -4.42
CA GLU A 145 0.32 9.18 -3.61
C GLU A 145 1.67 8.85 -2.98
N LEU A 146 1.86 7.63 -2.48
CA LEU A 146 3.13 7.19 -1.90
C LEU A 146 4.26 7.21 -2.95
N VAL A 147 3.98 6.77 -4.17
CA VAL A 147 4.91 6.80 -5.30
C VAL A 147 5.29 8.23 -5.67
N VAL A 148 4.34 9.17 -5.62
CA VAL A 148 4.63 10.60 -5.84
C VAL A 148 5.57 11.12 -4.76
N LEU A 149 5.31 10.83 -3.48
CA LEU A 149 6.19 11.24 -2.37
C LEU A 149 7.59 10.63 -2.50
N GLN A 150 7.67 9.36 -2.94
CA GLN A 150 8.92 8.66 -3.18
C GLN A 150 9.70 9.29 -4.33
N GLY A 151 9.03 9.55 -5.46
CA GLY A 151 9.63 10.17 -6.65
C GLY A 151 10.14 11.59 -6.38
N LEU A 152 9.44 12.36 -5.55
CA LEU A 152 9.85 13.70 -5.11
C LEU A 152 10.93 13.68 -4.01
N ARG A 153 11.43 12.51 -3.61
CA ARG A 153 12.39 12.32 -2.51
C ARG A 153 11.91 12.90 -1.17
N LYS A 154 10.61 13.04 -0.95
CA LYS A 154 10.00 13.50 0.31
C LYS A 154 9.89 12.35 1.32
N MET A 155 11.03 11.72 1.58
CA MET A 155 11.14 10.49 2.38
C MET A 155 10.53 10.59 3.78
N LYS A 156 10.66 11.74 4.43
CA LYS A 156 10.03 12.00 5.75
C LYS A 156 8.51 11.95 5.69
N LEU A 157 7.90 12.48 4.63
CA LEU A 157 6.45 12.47 4.46
C LEU A 157 5.95 11.06 4.10
N LEU A 158 6.67 10.35 3.24
CA LEU A 158 6.36 8.96 2.91
C LEU A 158 6.40 8.07 4.16
N ALA A 159 7.41 8.24 5.00
CA ALA A 159 7.54 7.52 6.26
C ALA A 159 6.40 7.86 7.24
N LYS A 160 6.05 9.15 7.37
CA LYS A 160 4.90 9.59 8.18
C LYS A 160 3.58 8.99 7.66
N ALA A 161 3.34 9.01 6.34
CA ALA A 161 2.12 8.46 5.75
C ALA A 161 1.94 6.97 6.06
N ASN A 162 3.01 6.18 5.91
CA ASN A 162 2.99 4.75 6.26
C ASN A 162 2.78 4.51 7.76
N PHE A 163 3.46 5.28 8.60
CA PHE A 163 3.33 5.17 10.05
C PHE A 163 1.92 5.51 10.52
N TYR A 164 1.38 6.67 10.11
CA TYR A 164 0.02 7.07 10.46
C TYR A 164 -1.02 6.11 9.88
N GLY A 165 -0.84 5.63 8.65
CA GLY A 165 -1.72 4.63 8.06
C GLY A 165 -1.79 3.34 8.87
N ASN A 166 -0.64 2.82 9.32
CA ASN A 166 -0.61 1.64 10.18
C ASN A 166 -1.14 1.93 11.60
N LEU A 167 -0.86 3.11 12.16
CA LEU A 167 -1.34 3.51 13.47
C LEU A 167 -2.87 3.61 13.50
N PHE A 168 -3.47 4.34 12.54
CA PHE A 168 -4.92 4.44 12.40
C PHE A 168 -5.53 3.08 12.05
N GLY A 169 -4.89 2.32 11.17
CA GLY A 169 -5.33 0.95 10.86
C GLY A 169 -5.43 0.07 12.10
N LEU A 170 -4.43 0.12 12.99
CA LEU A 170 -4.49 -0.56 14.28
C LEU A 170 -5.61 0.01 15.16
N LEU A 171 -5.67 1.32 15.34
CA LEU A 171 -6.63 1.98 16.23
C LEU A 171 -8.09 1.72 15.83
N PHE A 172 -8.39 1.66 14.52
CA PHE A 172 -9.73 1.30 14.02
C PHE A 172 -9.99 -0.20 14.02
N SER A 173 -8.98 -1.04 13.77
CA SER A 173 -9.16 -2.49 13.76
C SER A 173 -9.49 -3.07 15.14
N ILE A 174 -8.95 -2.47 16.21
CA ILE A 174 -9.11 -3.01 17.57
C ILE A 174 -10.56 -2.97 18.06
N PRO A 175 -11.28 -1.83 18.03
CA PRO A 175 -12.69 -1.80 18.39
C PRO A 175 -13.52 -2.71 17.49
N LEU A 176 -13.21 -2.74 16.19
CA LEU A 176 -13.95 -3.55 15.24
C LEU A 176 -13.90 -5.04 15.61
N TYR A 177 -12.71 -5.58 15.91
CA TYR A 177 -12.54 -6.98 16.31
C TYR A 177 -13.02 -7.29 17.72
N TYR A 178 -13.16 -6.29 18.58
CA TYR A 178 -13.68 -6.48 19.93
C TYR A 178 -15.21 -6.57 19.94
N TYR A 179 -15.89 -5.77 19.11
CA TYR A 179 -17.35 -5.72 19.05
C TYR A 179 -17.97 -6.69 18.04
N TYR A 180 -17.23 -7.12 17.02
CA TYR A 180 -17.65 -8.06 15.96
C TYR A 180 -16.62 -9.17 15.79
#